data_AF-A0AA41Z5I5-F1
#
_entry.id   AF-A0AA41Z5I5-F1
#
_cell.length_a   1.000
_cell.length_b   1.000
_cell.length_c   1.000
_cell.angle_alpha   90.00
_cell.angle_beta   90.00
_cell.angle_gamma   90.00
#
_symmetry.space_group_name_H-M   'P 1'
#
loop_
_entity.id
_entity.type
_entity.pdbx_description
1 polymer ?
#
loop_
_entity_poly.entity_id
_entity_poly.type
_entity_poly.pdbx_seq_one_letter_code
_entity_poly.pdbx_strand_id
1 'polypeptide(L)' 'MSLRDLMRRIRHDTIPQQVDEINVVLRGHYAYYGLAGNIRSLFKVYRAVERYWRKMLCSRSWAGSHLTWETFNQIKAR' A
#
# COMPACT_ATOMS: atom_id res chain seq x y z
N MET A 1 -13.69 2.35 7.16
CA MET A 1 -13.29 1.94 5.79
C MET A 1 -12.06 1.06 5.89
N SER A 2 -12.04 -0.13 5.25
CA SER A 2 -10.86 -1.00 5.30
C SER A 2 -9.79 -0.55 4.30
N LEU A 3 -8.51 -0.82 4.57
CA LEU A 3 -7.39 -0.54 3.65
C LEU A 3 -7.59 -1.21 2.27
N ARG A 4 -8.26 -2.36 2.22
CA ARG A 4 -8.59 -3.03 0.96
C ARG A 4 -9.63 -2.26 0.15
N ASP A 5 -10.62 -1.68 0.81
CA ASP A 5 -11.65 -0.90 0.14
C ASP A 5 -11.09 0.43 -0.37
N LEU A 6 -10.18 1.05 0.39
CA LEU A 6 -9.39 2.19 -0.08
C LEU A 6 -8.64 1.83 -1.37
N MET A 7 -7.84 0.76 -1.35
CA MET A 7 -7.05 0.33 -2.50
C MET A 7 -7.90 -0.06 -3.72
N ARG A 8 -9.13 -0.54 -3.51
CA ARG A 8 -10.08 -0.79 -4.62
C ARG A 8 -10.59 0.53 -5.22
N ARG A 9 -10.92 1.50 -4.37
CA ARG A 9 -11.44 2.82 -4.80
C ARG A 9 -10.39 3.60 -5.60
N ILE A 10 -9.16 3.65 -5.12
CA ILE A 10 -8.05 4.40 -5.77
C ILE A 10 -7.37 3.62 -6.90
N ARG A 11 -7.88 2.44 -7.27
CA ARG A 11 -7.24 1.52 -8.24
C ARG A 11 -6.93 2.20 -9.58
N HIS A 12 -7.78 3.10 -10.02
CA HIS A 12 -7.67 3.77 -11.31
C HIS A 12 -6.87 5.07 -11.26
N ASP A 13 -6.52 5.54 -10.07
CA ASP A 13 -5.75 6.78 -9.88
C ASP A 13 -4.30 6.61 -10.35
N THR A 14 -3.60 7.73 -10.52
CA THR A 14 -2.17 7.68 -10.84
C THR A 14 -1.37 7.07 -9.68
N ILE A 15 -0.23 6.46 -9.97
CA ILE A 15 0.61 5.82 -8.94
C ILE A 15 0.98 6.79 -7.80
N PRO A 16 1.39 8.05 -8.06
CA PRO A 16 1.67 9.01 -6.98
C PRO A 16 0.46 9.26 -6.08
N GLN A 17 -0.72 9.47 -6.65
CA GLN A 17 -1.95 9.65 -5.88
C GLN A 17 -2.28 8.43 -5.01
N GLN A 18 -2.04 7.22 -5.54
CA GLN A 18 -2.24 5.99 -4.75
C GLN A 18 -1.30 5.93 -3.54
N VAL A 19 -0.02 6.28 -3.74
CA VAL A 19 0.99 6.33 -2.67
C VAL A 19 0.57 7.32 -1.59
N ASP A 20 0.15 8.52 -1.99
CA ASP A 20 -0.26 9.57 -1.06
C ASP A 20 -1.44 9.14 -0.19
N GLU A 21 -2.51 8.63 -0.80
CA GLU A 21 -3.72 8.18 -0.09
C GLU A 21 -3.42 7.00 0.86
N ILE A 22 -2.64 6.02 0.41
CA ILE A 22 -2.21 4.90 1.26
C ILE A 22 -1.40 5.41 2.45
N ASN A 23 -0.46 6.32 2.22
CA ASN A 23 0.40 6.87 3.25
C ASN A 23 -0.37 7.71 4.28
N VAL A 24 -1.38 8.48 3.86
CA VAL A 24 -2.26 9.22 4.78
C VAL A 24 -2.94 8.26 5.76
N VAL A 25 -3.53 7.17 5.26
CA VAL A 25 -4.22 6.19 6.12
C VAL A 25 -3.24 5.42 7.01
N LEU A 26 -2.07 5.03 6.49
CA LEU A 26 -1.04 4.36 7.29
C LEU A 26 -0.50 5.26 8.40
N ARG A 27 -0.24 6.55 8.13
CA ARG A 27 0.19 7.52 9.16
C ARG A 27 -0.87 7.66 10.25
N GLY A 28 -2.15 7.75 9.90
CA GLY A 28 -3.24 7.77 10.88
C GLY A 28 -3.29 6.49 11.72
N HIS A 29 -3.13 5.32 11.10
CA HIS A 29 -3.04 4.05 11.80
C HIS A 29 -1.86 4.00 12.78
N TYR A 30 -0.68 4.48 12.36
CA TYR A 30 0.50 4.53 13.21
C TYR A 30 0.36 5.54 14.35
N ALA A 31 -0.27 6.69 14.12
CA ALA A 31 -0.55 7.66 15.18
C ALA A 31 -1.48 7.06 16.25
N TYR A 32 -2.47 6.26 15.84
CA TYR A 32 -3.44 5.65 16.75
C TYR A 32 -2.90 4.42 17.48
N TYR A 33 -2.18 3.53 16.78
CA TYR A 33 -1.72 2.23 17.30
C TYR A 33 -0.22 2.18 17.64
N GLY A 34 0.52 3.28 17.46
CA GLY A 34 1.98 3.34 17.57
C GLY A 34 2.54 3.55 18.97
N LEU A 35 1.71 3.89 19.96
CA LEU A 35 2.15 3.90 21.35
C LEU A 35 2.28 2.45 21.87
N ALA A 36 3.41 2.15 22.53
CA ALA A 36 3.66 0.92 23.31
C ALA A 36 4.03 -0.37 22.54
N GLY A 37 5.19 -0.37 21.84
CA GLY A 37 5.88 -1.62 21.50
C GLY A 37 5.19 -2.54 20.47
N ASN A 38 4.09 -2.08 19.87
CA ASN A 38 3.28 -2.85 18.92
C ASN A 38 3.86 -2.90 17.48
N ILE A 39 5.18 -2.68 17.35
CA ILE A 39 5.85 -2.57 16.06
C ILE A 39 5.64 -3.81 15.17
N ARG A 40 5.56 -5.00 15.79
CA ARG A 40 5.28 -6.26 15.09
C ARG A 40 3.94 -6.23 14.38
N SER A 41 2.89 -5.70 15.01
CA SER A 41 1.57 -5.61 14.38
C SER A 41 1.52 -4.52 13.32
N LEU A 42 2.20 -3.38 13.55
CA LEU A 42 2.32 -2.34 12.51
C LEU A 42 3.00 -2.88 11.25
N PHE A 43 4.06 -3.68 11.41
CA PHE A 43 4.71 -4.36 10.29
C PHE A 43 3.80 -5.38 9.60
N LYS A 44 2.94 -6.10 10.33
CA LYS A 44 1.95 -7.01 9.73
C LYS A 44 0.97 -6.24 8.85
N VAL A 45 0.48 -5.10 9.32
CA VAL A 45 -0.42 -4.23 8.54
C VAL A 45 0.29 -3.71 7.30
N TYR A 46 1.50 -3.16 7.46
CA TYR A 46 2.31 -2.68 6.35
C TYR A 46 2.52 -3.75 5.27
N ARG A 47 2.97 -4.96 5.65
CA ARG A 47 3.18 -6.08 4.72
C ARG A 47 1.90 -6.57 4.07
N ALA A 48 0.75 -6.41 4.73
CA ALA A 48 -0.55 -6.76 4.14
C ALA A 48 -0.96 -5.74 3.07
N VAL A 49 -0.79 -4.44 3.36
CA VAL A 49 -1.02 -3.35 2.41
C VAL A 49 -0.11 -3.49 1.20
N GLU A 50 1.18 -3.68 1.43
CA GLU A 50 2.19 -3.83 0.38
C GLU A 50 1.86 -4.96 -0.60
N ARG A 51 1.59 -6.16 -0.06
CA ARG A 51 1.24 -7.33 -0.89
C ARG A 51 -0.05 -7.14 -1.66
N TYR A 52 -1.07 -6.54 -1.03
CA TYR A 52 -2.34 -6.29 -1.70
C TYR A 52 -2.20 -5.24 -2.79
N TRP A 53 -1.47 -4.15 -2.52
CA TRP A 53 -1.23 -3.08 -3.48
C TRP A 53 -0.48 -3.60 -4.71
N ARG A 54 0.63 -4.34 -4.51
CA ARG A 54 1.35 -4.98 -5.61
C ARG A 54 0.44 -5.90 -6.42
N LYS A 55 -0.35 -6.77 -5.77
CA LYS A 55 -1.30 -7.65 -6.47
C LYS A 55 -2.32 -6.85 -7.29
N MET A 56 -2.82 -5.75 -6.74
CA MET A 56 -3.77 -4.87 -7.42
C MET A 56 -3.14 -4.22 -8.65
N LEU A 57 -1.91 -3.70 -8.55
CA LEU A 57 -1.15 -3.17 -9.67
C LEU A 57 -0.90 -4.22 -10.75
N CYS A 58 -0.54 -5.46 -10.35
CA CYS A 58 -0.36 -6.56 -11.30
C CYS A 58 -1.62 -6.90 -12.09
N SER A 59 -2.81 -6.70 -11.48
CA SER A 59 -4.10 -6.94 -12.13
C SER A 59 -4.64 -5.75 -12.93
N ARG A 60 -3.96 -4.59 -12.90
CA ARG A 60 -4.47 -3.34 -13.47
C ARG A 60 -4.18 -3.21 -14.97
N SER A 61 -3.07 -3.76 -15.45
CA SER A 61 -2.66 -3.64 -16.85
C SER A 61 -1.70 -4.76 -17.25
N TRP A 62 -1.50 -4.93 -18.57
CA TRP A 62 -0.51 -5.87 -19.11
C TRP A 62 0.90 -5.57 -18.58
N ALA A 63 1.31 -4.30 -18.59
CA ALA A 63 2.59 -3.87 -18.01
C ALA A 63 2.68 -4.18 -16.51
N GLY A 64 1.56 -4.06 -15.78
CA GLY A 64 1.49 -4.44 -14.37
C GLY A 64 1.75 -5.93 -14.13
N SER A 65 1.36 -6.81 -15.06
CA SER A 65 1.57 -8.25 -14.91
C SER A 65 3.06 -8.64 -14.83
N HIS A 66 3.93 -7.81 -15.43
CA HIS A 66 5.38 -7.93 -15.38
C HIS A 66 6.04 -7.17 -14.22
N LEU A 67 5.25 -6.61 -13.29
CA LEU A 67 5.77 -5.85 -12.15
C LEU A 67 6.49 -6.76 -11.15
N THR A 68 7.82 -6.70 -11.17
CA THR A 68 8.67 -7.38 -10.20
C THR A 68 8.59 -6.69 -8.82
N TRP A 69 9.02 -7.40 -7.78
CA TRP A 69 9.13 -6.80 -6.44
C TRP A 69 10.15 -5.67 -6.39
N GLU A 70 11.22 -5.74 -7.18
CA GLU A 70 12.26 -4.70 -7.27
C GLU A 70 11.69 -3.40 -7.84
N THR A 71 11.02 -3.46 -9.00
CA THR A 71 10.39 -2.29 -9.61
C THR A 71 9.29 -1.72 -8.71
N PHE A 72 8.51 -2.58 -8.06
CA PHE A 72 7.52 -2.14 -7.08
C PHE A 72 8.15 -1.43 -5.88
N ASN A 73 9.28 -1.92 -5.38
CA ASN A 73 10.02 -1.26 -4.30
C ASN A 73 10.55 0.12 -4.73
N GLN A 74 10.97 0.28 -5.99
CA GLN A 74 11.36 1.58 -6.53
C GLN A 74 10.16 2.54 -6.60
N ILE A 75 8.98 2.05 -6.99
CA ILE A 75 7.74 2.85 -7.01
C ILE A 75 7.38 3.33 -5.60
N LYS A 76 7.51 2.45 -4.60
CA LYS A 76 7.21 2.75 -3.19
C LYS A 76 8.21 3.72 -2.54
N ALA A 77 9.45 3.73 -3.03
CA ALA A 77 10.53 4.56 -2.49
C ALA A 77 10.53 6.00 -3.03
N ARG A 78 9.70 6.28 -4.04
CA ARG A 78 9.48 7.62 -4.60
C ARG A 78 8.34 8.31 -3.88
#